data_AF-A0A7X6Y6M8-F1
#
_entry.id   AF-A0A7X6Y6M8-F1
#
_cell.length_a   1.000
_cell.length_b   1.000
_cell.length_c   1.000
_cell.angle_alpha   90.00
_cell.angle_beta   90.00
_cell.angle_gamma   90.00
#
_symmetry.space_group_name_H-M   'P 1'
#
loop_
_entity.id
_entity.type
_entity.pdbx_description
1 polymer ?
#
loop_
_entity_poly.entity_id
_entity_poly.type
_entity_poly.pdbx_seq_one_letter_code
_entity_poly.pdbx_strand_id
1 'polypeptide(L)' 'VWPERKPEDGEIHASMTMEEAERLVRAVTHPYPGAFYKDGDKCIRIWSARIDKNNGKIRLSDGYLTPIDYEIEG' A
#
# COMPACT_ATOMS: atom_id res chain seq x y z
N VAL A 1 -4.09 -16.27 -24.10
CA VAL A 1 -3.75 -16.45 -22.67
C VAL A 1 -3.34 -15.09 -22.17
N TRP A 2 -4.20 -14.40 -21.44
CA TRP A 2 -3.85 -13.11 -20.84
C TRP A 2 -2.86 -13.40 -19.72
N PRO A 3 -1.70 -12.73 -19.63
CA PRO A 3 -0.82 -12.93 -18.48
C PRO A 3 -1.62 -12.53 -17.25
N GLU A 4 -1.82 -13.50 -16.35
CA GLU A 4 -2.39 -13.28 -15.02
C GLU A 4 -1.73 -12.03 -14.44
N ARG A 5 -2.53 -10.98 -14.19
CA ARG A 5 -2.03 -9.80 -13.50
C ARG A 5 -1.58 -10.31 -12.13
N LYS A 6 -0.26 -10.34 -11.95
CA LYS A 6 0.35 -10.81 -10.72
C LYS A 6 -0.22 -9.97 -9.58
N PRO A 7 -0.80 -10.59 -8.54
CA PRO A 7 -1.28 -9.88 -7.35
C PRO A 7 -0.16 -9.15 -6.57
N GLU A 8 1.08 -9.24 -7.04
CA GLU A 8 2.26 -8.51 -6.58
C GLU A 8 2.13 -6.98 -6.72
N ASP A 9 1.24 -6.46 -7.59
CA ASP A 9 0.97 -5.02 -7.77
C ASP A 9 0.29 -4.35 -6.54
N GLY A 10 -0.10 -5.12 -5.52
CA GLY A 10 -0.69 -4.59 -4.29
C GLY A 10 0.33 -4.22 -3.20
N GLU A 11 1.62 -4.51 -3.40
CA GLU A 11 2.64 -4.28 -2.37
C GLU A 11 3.10 -2.81 -2.37
N ILE A 12 2.93 -2.13 -1.23
CA ILE A 12 3.48 -0.78 -1.04
C ILE A 12 4.97 -0.91 -0.75
N HIS A 13 5.80 -0.29 -1.58
CA HIS A 13 7.24 -0.22 -1.37
C HIS A 13 7.67 1.19 -0.93
N ALA A 14 8.69 1.27 -0.08
CA ALA A 14 9.28 2.55 0.33
C ALA A 14 9.91 3.33 -0.83
N SER A 15 10.18 2.66 -1.96
CA SER A 15 10.67 3.28 -3.19
C SER A 15 9.57 3.98 -3.99
N MET A 16 8.29 3.73 -3.70
CA MET A 16 7.18 4.40 -4.37
C MET A 16 7.05 5.84 -3.91
N THR A 17 6.52 6.69 -4.77
CA THR A 17 6.07 8.04 -4.41
C THR A 17 4.72 7.99 -3.70
N MET A 18 4.39 9.05 -2.97
CA MET A 18 3.08 9.25 -2.35
C MET A 18 1.95 9.08 -3.36
N GLU A 19 2.09 9.65 -4.56
CA GLU A 19 1.06 9.57 -5.60
C GLU A 19 0.87 8.13 -6.11
N GLU A 20 1.98 7.40 -6.31
CA GLU A 20 1.94 5.98 -6.67
C GLU A 20 1.28 5.13 -5.58
N ALA A 21 1.66 5.35 -4.32
CA ALA A 21 1.13 4.58 -3.20
C ALA A 21 -0.37 4.87 -2.96
N GLU A 22 -0.80 6.14 -3.04
CA GLU A 22 -2.23 6.50 -2.97
C GLU A 22 -3.02 5.87 -4.13
N ARG A 23 -2.47 5.95 -5.35
CA ARG A 23 -3.10 5.39 -6.55
C ARG A 23 -3.20 3.88 -6.47
N LEU A 24 -2.17 3.22 -5.94
CA LEU A 24 -2.15 1.79 -5.69
C LEU A 24 -3.25 1.40 -4.72
N VAL A 25 -3.31 2.01 -3.52
CA VAL A 25 -4.36 1.73 -2.51
C VAL A 25 -5.76 1.87 -3.11
N ARG A 26 -6.00 2.88 -3.96
CA ARG A 26 -7.27 3.04 -4.68
C ARG A 26 -7.50 1.99 -5.77
N ALA A 27 -6.46 1.62 -6.50
CA ALA A 27 -6.54 0.64 -7.59
C ALA A 27 -6.79 -0.78 -7.07
N VAL A 28 -6.31 -1.11 -5.88
CA VAL A 28 -6.50 -2.42 -5.25
C VAL A 28 -7.53 -2.41 -4.12
N THR A 29 -8.29 -1.32 -3.96
CA THR A 29 -9.53 -1.29 -3.15
C THR A 29 -10.62 -2.14 -3.81
N HIS A 30 -11.47 -2.78 -3.01
CA HIS A 30 -12.50 -3.79 -3.37
C HIS A 30 -13.08 -3.68 -4.80
N PRO A 31 -13.19 -4.78 -5.58
CA PRO A 31 -13.15 -6.21 -5.21
C PRO A 31 -11.75 -6.85 -5.25
N TYR A 32 -10.70 -6.03 -5.31
CA TYR A 32 -9.32 -6.48 -5.30
C TYR A 32 -8.84 -6.81 -3.88
N PRO A 33 -7.76 -7.59 -3.74
CA PRO A 33 -7.26 -8.07 -2.46
C PRO A 33 -6.79 -7.00 -1.47
N GLY A 34 -6.91 -5.69 -1.75
CA GLY A 34 -6.38 -4.63 -0.88
C GLY A 34 -4.89 -4.38 -1.12
N ALA A 35 -4.42 -3.19 -0.78
CA ALA A 35 -2.98 -2.94 -0.75
C ALA A 35 -2.41 -3.64 0.46
N PHE A 36 -1.13 -3.98 0.44
CA PHE A 36 -0.48 -4.52 1.62
C PHE A 36 0.95 -4.02 1.74
N TYR A 37 1.41 -3.89 2.97
CA TYR A 37 2.75 -3.46 3.32
C TYR A 37 3.34 -4.53 4.21
N LYS A 38 4.46 -5.13 3.79
CA LYS A 38 5.17 -6.13 4.58
C LYS A 38 6.27 -5.45 5.39
N ASP A 39 6.17 -5.58 6.70
CA ASP A 39 7.17 -5.09 7.65
C ASP A 39 7.76 -6.28 8.42
N GLY A 40 8.77 -6.91 7.81
CA GLY A 40 9.35 -8.15 8.32
C GLY A 40 8.33 -9.30 8.28
N ASP A 41 8.02 -9.86 9.45
CA ASP A 41 7.04 -10.95 9.62
C ASP A 41 5.58 -10.48 9.63
N LYS A 42 5.32 -9.18 9.66
CA LYS A 42 3.96 -8.63 9.71
C LYS A 42 3.51 -8.21 8.32
N CYS A 43 2.30 -8.63 7.93
CA CYS A 43 1.66 -8.14 6.72
C CYS A 43 0.53 -7.17 7.10
N ILE A 44 0.64 -5.92 6.68
CA ILE A 44 -0.35 -4.88 6.96
C ILE A 44 -1.18 -4.66 5.70
N ARG A 45 -2.42 -5.11 5.69
CA ARG A 45 -3.37 -4.95 4.59
C ARG A 45 -4.08 -3.60 4.72
N ILE A 46 -3.98 -2.74 3.72
CA ILE A 46 -4.42 -1.35 3.72
C ILE A 46 -5.57 -1.20 2.73
N TRP A 47 -6.74 -0.84 3.25
CA TRP A 47 -7.95 -0.54 2.47
C TRP A 47 -8.09 0.97 2.23
N SER A 48 -7.57 1.80 3.13
CA SER A 48 -7.55 3.25 2.98
C SER A 48 -6.31 3.86 3.63
N ALA A 49 -5.71 4.85 2.98
CA ALA A 49 -4.54 5.55 3.50
C ALA A 49 -4.55 7.03 3.10
N ARG A 50 -3.77 7.82 3.85
CA ARG A 50 -3.44 9.21 3.54
C ARG A 50 -1.95 9.37 3.32
N ILE A 51 -1.60 10.24 2.39
CA ILE A 51 -0.22 10.63 2.12
C ILE A 51 0.10 11.98 2.75
N ASP A 52 1.30 12.13 3.28
CA ASP A 52 1.77 13.36 3.91
C ASP A 52 3.29 13.49 3.77
N LYS A 53 3.80 14.69 3.52
CA LYS A 53 5.24 14.93 3.31
C LYS A 53 6.05 14.95 4.60
N ASN A 54 5.42 15.25 5.73
CA ASN A 54 6.09 15.52 6.99
C ASN A 54 5.92 14.39 8.00
N ASN A 55 4.84 13.61 7.93
CA ASN A 55 4.56 12.59 8.94
C ASN A 55 3.79 11.37 8.40
N GLY A 56 4.23 10.17 8.78
CA GLY A 56 3.41 8.99 8.58
C GLY A 56 4.05 7.69 9.03
N LYS A 57 3.31 6.59 8.83
CA LYS A 57 3.69 5.24 9.30
C LYS A 57 4.69 4.57 8.36
N ILE A 58 4.46 4.68 7.06
CA ILE A 58 5.26 4.05 6.00
C ILE A 58 6.04 5.15 5.30
N ARG A 59 7.37 5.04 5.28
CA ARG A 59 8.21 6.00 4.56
C ARG A 59 8.21 5.68 3.08
N LEU A 60 7.94 6.68 2.27
CA LEU A 60 7.97 6.65 0.80
C LEU A 60 9.17 7.46 0.28
N SER A 61 9.39 7.45 -1.03
CA SER A 61 10.52 8.15 -1.66
C SER A 61 10.45 9.68 -1.50
N ASP A 62 9.25 10.25 -1.48
CA ASP A 62 8.99 11.70 -1.47
C ASP A 62 8.11 12.16 -0.30
N GLY A 63 7.81 11.27 0.65
CA GLY A 63 6.97 11.56 1.79
C GLY A 63 6.64 10.32 2.60
N TYR A 64 5.43 10.27 3.14
CA TYR A 64 4.97 9.22 4.02
C TYR A 64 3.54 8.82 3.69
N LEU A 65 3.20 7.56 3.95
CA LEU A 65 1.87 7.03 3.89
C LEU A 65 1.40 6.59 5.28
N THR A 66 0.21 7.03 5.64
CA THR A 66 -0.46 6.75 6.90
C THR A 66 -1.72 5.96 6.59
N PRO A 67 -1.72 4.65 6.85
CA PRO A 67 -2.92 3.83 6.75
C PRO A 67 -4.00 4.36 7.70
N ILE A 68 -5.21 4.58 7.16
CA ILE A 68 -6.40 4.97 7.93
C ILE A 68 -7.21 3.72 8.26
N ASP A 69 -7.45 2.87 7.25
CA ASP A 69 -8.19 1.62 7.38
C ASP A 69 -7.28 0.49 6.93
N TYR A 70 -6.91 -0.35 7.89
CA TYR A 70 -5.96 -1.43 7.67
C TYR A 70 -6.15 -2.57 8.66
N GLU A 71 -5.76 -3.77 8.23
CA GLU A 71 -5.70 -4.99 9.03
C GLU A 71 -4.25 -5.45 9.13
N ILE A 72 -3.86 -6.02 10.26
CA ILE A 72 -2.54 -6.61 10.43
C ILE A 72 -2.72 -8.12 10.51
N GLU A 73 -2.19 -8.84 9.54
CA GLU A 73 -2.06 -10.30 9.56
C GLU A 73 -0.65 -10.65 10.08
N GLY A 74 -0.59 -11.50 11.11
CA GLY A 74 0.63 -11.94 11.77
C GLY A 74 0.42 -13.24 12.54
#